data_AF-A0A9E5KND7-F1
#
_entry.id   AF-A0A9E5KND7-F1
#
_cell.length_a   1.000
_cell.length_b   1.000
_cell.length_c   1.000
_cell.angle_alpha   90.00
_cell.angle_beta   90.00
_cell.angle_gamma   90.00
#
_symmetry.space_group_name_H-M   'P 1'
#
loop_
_entity.id
_entity.type
_entity.pdbx_description
1 polymer ?
#
loop_
_entity_poly.entity_id
_entity_poly.type
_entity_poly.pdbx_seq_one_letter_code
_entity_poly.pdbx_strand_id
1 'polypeptide(L)'
;MSEKTSNTELINLLLENEDTRLEEEEMMHLLVQNKVSKNVNSVASDNLTFGQRMADRIASFAGSWPFIIIFLSCLVLWITVNSLILAKAFDAYPFILLNLILSCIAAIQAPIIMMSQNRQEEKDRLRSLNDYKTNLKSEIIIEDLHRKLDKILETQEMLLQGLAKDAAQTDNAE
;
A
#
# COMPACT_ATOMS: atom_id res chain seq x y z
N MET A 1 -3.17 -19.32 -61.27
CA MET A 1 -2.89 -18.26 -60.27
C MET A 1 -4.14 -17.97 -59.42
N SER A 2 -4.84 -18.95 -58.83
CA SER A 2 -6.00 -18.58 -57.96
C SER A 2 -6.43 -19.56 -56.88
N GLU A 3 -5.95 -20.81 -56.84
CA GLU A 3 -6.55 -21.81 -55.92
C GLU A 3 -5.67 -22.23 -54.74
N LYS A 4 -4.37 -21.86 -54.75
CA LYS A 4 -3.40 -22.29 -53.72
C LYS A 4 -3.19 -21.27 -52.59
N THR A 5 -3.71 -20.05 -52.73
CA THR A 5 -3.53 -18.94 -51.77
C THR A 5 -4.60 -18.92 -50.67
N SER A 6 -5.86 -19.31 -50.97
CA SER A 6 -6.98 -19.12 -50.03
C SER A 6 -7.00 -20.10 -48.84
N ASN A 7 -6.58 -21.35 -48.99
CA ASN A 7 -6.64 -22.35 -47.90
C ASN A 7 -5.45 -22.25 -46.93
N THR A 8 -4.33 -21.67 -47.35
CA THR A 8 -3.12 -21.52 -46.53
C THR A 8 -3.13 -20.23 -45.70
N GLU A 9 -3.76 -19.17 -46.21
CA GLU A 9 -3.99 -17.91 -45.47
C GLU A 9 -5.00 -18.10 -44.33
N LEU A 10 -6.08 -18.85 -44.56
CA LEU A 10 -7.12 -19.09 -43.55
C LEU A 10 -6.66 -20.02 -42.40
N ILE A 11 -5.72 -20.93 -42.66
CA ILE A 11 -5.19 -21.85 -41.64
C ILE A 11 -4.17 -21.17 -40.72
N ASN A 12 -3.29 -20.29 -41.22
CA ASN A 12 -2.30 -19.63 -40.36
C ASN A 12 -2.87 -18.44 -39.58
N LEU A 13 -3.84 -17.71 -40.14
CA LEU A 13 -4.57 -16.67 -39.39
C LEU A 13 -5.37 -17.23 -38.21
N LEU A 14 -5.72 -18.52 -38.20
CA LEU A 14 -6.37 -19.19 -37.06
C LEU A 14 -5.36 -19.77 -36.06
N LEU A 15 -4.20 -20.25 -36.51
CA LEU A 15 -3.11 -20.68 -35.62
C LEU A 15 -2.42 -19.50 -34.91
N GLU A 16 -2.39 -18.31 -35.53
CA GLU A 16 -1.77 -17.10 -34.97
C GLU A 16 -2.67 -16.36 -33.96
N ASN A 17 -3.95 -16.77 -33.80
CA ASN A 17 -4.88 -16.22 -32.81
C ASN A 17 -5.08 -17.11 -31.57
N GLU A 18 -4.61 -18.38 -31.59
CA GLU A 18 -4.60 -19.27 -30.41
C GLU A 18 -3.45 -18.97 -29.44
N ASP A 19 -2.31 -18.47 -29.96
CA ASP A 19 -1.17 -18.03 -29.15
C ASP A 19 -1.58 -16.97 -28.12
N THR A 20 -2.42 -16.00 -28.49
CA THR A 20 -2.85 -14.93 -27.57
C THR A 20 -3.57 -15.46 -26.33
N ARG A 21 -4.38 -16.52 -26.47
CA ARG A 21 -5.14 -17.09 -25.34
C ARG A 21 -4.27 -17.94 -24.42
N LEU A 22 -3.34 -18.69 -24.99
CA LEU A 22 -2.36 -19.48 -24.22
C LEU A 22 -1.38 -18.56 -23.50
N GLU A 23 -0.92 -17.50 -24.16
CA GLU A 23 -0.10 -16.45 -23.55
C GLU A 23 -0.86 -15.71 -22.43
N GLU A 24 -2.16 -15.42 -22.63
CA GLU A 24 -3.01 -14.80 -21.60
C GLU A 24 -3.18 -15.72 -20.38
N GLU A 25 -3.37 -17.03 -20.57
CA GLU A 25 -3.47 -18.00 -19.49
C GLU A 25 -2.14 -18.21 -18.74
N GLU A 26 -1.01 -18.30 -19.45
CA GLU A 26 0.32 -18.36 -18.83
C GLU A 26 0.63 -17.10 -18.04
N MET A 27 0.35 -15.92 -18.61
CA MET A 27 0.48 -14.64 -17.92
C MET A 27 -0.38 -14.59 -16.66
N MET A 28 -1.60 -15.11 -16.74
CA MET A 28 -2.52 -15.15 -15.61
C MET A 28 -1.99 -16.07 -14.50
N HIS A 29 -1.46 -17.25 -14.86
CA HIS A 29 -0.82 -18.17 -13.91
C HIS A 29 0.42 -17.54 -13.24
N LEU A 30 1.25 -16.84 -14.02
CA LEU A 30 2.42 -16.14 -13.50
C LEU A 30 2.06 -15.01 -12.53
N LEU A 31 1.01 -14.24 -12.83
CA LEU A 31 0.47 -13.23 -11.93
C LEU A 31 -0.01 -13.89 -10.64
N VAL A 32 -0.81 -14.96 -10.68
CA VAL A 32 -1.30 -15.67 -9.49
C VAL A 32 -0.14 -16.15 -8.61
N GLN A 33 0.86 -16.80 -9.19
CA GLN A 33 1.99 -17.41 -8.48
C GLN A 33 2.94 -16.37 -7.85
N ASN A 34 3.08 -15.18 -8.45
CA ASN A 34 4.01 -14.17 -7.95
C ASN A 34 3.43 -13.34 -6.79
N LYS A 35 4.24 -13.19 -5.72
CA LYS A 35 3.92 -12.32 -4.59
C LYS A 35 4.18 -10.86 -4.96
N VAL A 36 3.11 -10.11 -5.19
CA VAL A 36 3.19 -8.67 -5.50
C VAL A 36 3.42 -7.82 -4.25
N SER A 37 2.95 -8.29 -3.08
CA SER A 37 3.06 -7.55 -1.83
C SER A 37 4.53 -7.44 -1.38
N LYS A 38 5.12 -6.26 -1.53
CA LYS A 38 6.43 -5.95 -0.93
C LYS A 38 6.26 -5.57 0.54
N ASN A 39 7.20 -5.96 1.40
CA ASN A 39 7.23 -5.45 2.77
C ASN A 39 7.76 -4.01 2.75
N VAL A 40 6.85 -3.04 2.74
CA VAL A 40 7.20 -1.61 2.68
C VAL A 40 8.01 -1.16 3.91
N ASN A 41 7.78 -1.79 5.06
CA ASN A 41 8.52 -1.48 6.28
C ASN A 41 10.00 -1.85 6.20
N SER A 42 10.36 -2.99 5.61
CA SER A 42 11.75 -3.42 5.52
C SER A 42 12.55 -2.56 4.54
N VAL A 43 11.95 -2.21 3.39
CA VAL A 43 12.61 -1.34 2.39
C VAL A 43 12.82 0.08 2.93
N ALA A 44 11.86 0.60 3.72
CA ALA A 44 11.95 1.92 4.31
C ALA A 44 12.89 1.98 5.52
N SER A 45 13.11 0.88 6.25
CA SER A 45 14.03 0.85 7.41
C SER A 45 15.50 0.73 7.02
N ASP A 46 15.79 0.04 5.91
CA ASP A 46 17.17 -0.29 5.52
C ASP A 46 17.98 0.93 5.05
N ASN A 47 17.32 2.04 4.72
CA ASN A 47 17.95 3.25 4.19
C ASN A 47 18.01 4.43 5.17
N LEU A 48 17.72 4.22 6.47
CA LEU A 48 17.68 5.31 7.45
C LEU A 48 19.08 5.73 7.89
N THR A 49 19.42 7.00 7.68
CA THR A 49 20.66 7.60 8.21
C THR A 49 20.59 7.76 9.75
N PHE A 50 21.74 7.90 10.39
CA PHE A 50 21.82 8.07 11.85
C PHE A 50 21.00 9.28 12.36
N GLY A 51 21.11 10.43 11.68
CA GLY A 51 20.35 11.63 12.02
C GLY A 51 18.84 11.44 11.89
N GLN A 52 18.41 10.72 10.85
CA GLN A 52 17.01 10.36 10.64
C GLN A 52 16.47 9.45 11.76
N ARG A 53 17.27 8.47 12.23
CA ARG A 53 16.89 7.59 13.35
C ARG A 53 16.77 8.36 14.66
N MET A 54 17.68 9.31 14.91
CA MET A 54 17.60 10.17 16.09
C MET A 54 16.39 11.10 16.04
N ALA A 55 16.11 11.72 14.90
CA ALA A 55 14.94 12.58 14.71
C ALA A 55 13.62 11.82 14.96
N ASP A 56 13.49 10.56 14.49
CA ASP A 56 12.32 9.71 14.77
C ASP A 56 12.13 9.47 16.28
N ARG A 57 13.21 9.15 17.00
CA ARG A 57 13.15 8.94 18.45
C ARG A 57 12.78 10.23 19.19
N ILE A 58 13.35 11.36 18.80
CA ILE A 58 13.07 12.66 19.41
C ILE A 58 11.61 13.05 19.16
N ALA A 59 11.12 12.90 17.93
CA ALA A 59 9.73 13.21 17.57
C ALA A 59 8.73 12.31 18.32
N SER A 60 8.97 10.99 18.37
CA SER A 60 8.09 10.06 19.09
C SER A 60 8.10 10.27 20.60
N PHE A 61 9.25 10.64 21.18
CA PHE A 61 9.35 10.95 22.61
C PHE A 61 8.67 12.29 22.96
N ALA A 62 8.93 13.34 22.17
CA ALA A 62 8.35 14.66 22.37
C ALA A 62 6.83 14.69 22.12
N GLY A 63 6.30 13.76 21.32
CA GLY A 63 4.85 13.59 21.08
C GLY A 63 4.11 12.81 22.16
N SER A 64 4.76 12.39 23.25
CA SER A 64 4.14 11.58 24.29
C SER A 64 3.46 12.42 25.38
N TRP A 65 2.28 11.98 25.83
CA TRP A 65 1.55 12.59 26.95
C TRP A 65 2.36 12.75 28.26
N PRO A 66 3.10 11.73 28.75
CA PRO A 66 3.91 11.88 29.96
C PRO A 66 5.04 12.91 29.81
N PHE A 67 5.64 13.04 28.61
CA PHE A 67 6.65 14.07 28.36
C PHE A 67 6.09 15.48 28.56
N ILE A 68 4.89 15.76 28.04
CA ILE A 68 4.21 17.05 28.19
C ILE A 68 3.99 17.39 29.66
N ILE A 69 3.54 16.42 30.46
CA ILE A 69 3.25 16.60 31.90
C ILE A 69 4.55 16.92 32.67
N ILE A 70 5.62 16.16 32.43
CA ILE A 70 6.92 16.38 33.08
C ILE A 70 7.50 17.74 32.67
N PHE A 71 7.45 18.06 31.38
CA PHE A 71 7.95 19.32 30.85
C PHE A 71 7.24 20.53 31.49
N LEU A 72 5.91 20.49 31.56
CA LEU A 72 5.12 21.54 32.20
C LEU A 72 5.41 21.64 33.70
N SER A 73 5.57 20.50 34.38
CA SER A 73 5.92 20.46 35.81
C SER A 73 7.28 21.10 36.07
N CYS A 74 8.28 20.83 35.22
CA CYS A 74 9.59 21.46 35.29
C CYS A 74 9.52 22.98 35.07
N LEU A 75 8.69 23.46 34.14
CA LEU A 75 8.48 24.90 33.92
C LEU A 75 7.87 25.58 35.14
N VAL A 76 6.81 24.99 35.71
CA VAL A 76 6.17 25.52 36.92
C VAL A 76 7.14 25.54 38.09
N LEU A 77 7.95 24.47 38.24
CA LEU A 77 8.98 24.40 39.28
C LEU A 77 10.04 25.49 39.09
N TRP A 78 10.53 25.70 37.85
CA TRP A 78 11.52 26.72 37.55
C TRP A 78 11.02 28.14 37.87
N ILE A 79 9.79 28.45 37.46
CA ILE A 79 9.12 29.73 37.76
C ILE A 79 8.98 29.90 39.27
N THR A 80 8.52 28.86 39.98
CA THR A 80 8.31 28.90 41.44
C THR A 80 9.62 29.16 42.18
N VAL A 81 10.68 28.40 41.85
CA VAL A 81 12.00 28.55 42.48
C VAL A 81 12.59 29.94 42.23
N ASN A 82 12.58 30.43 40.99
CA ASN A 82 13.13 31.75 40.67
C ASN A 82 12.29 32.90 41.24
N SER A 83 10.97 32.74 41.34
CA SER A 83 10.09 33.76 41.95
C SER A 83 10.25 33.84 43.47
N LEU A 84 10.60 32.74 44.15
CA LEU A 84 10.82 32.75 45.61
C LEU A 84 12.20 33.28 46.00
N ILE A 85 13.22 33.09 45.16
CA ILE A 85 14.59 33.56 45.38
C ILE A 85 14.71 35.02 44.88
N LEU A 86 13.91 35.93 45.46
CA LEU A 86 13.76 37.32 44.98
C LEU A 86 15.07 38.14 45.00
N ALA A 87 16.02 37.80 45.89
CA ALA A 87 17.25 38.59 46.11
C ALA A 87 18.46 38.14 45.29
N LYS A 88 18.45 36.92 44.71
CA LYS A 88 19.55 36.36 43.91
C LYS A 88 19.02 35.42 42.84
N ALA A 89 17.87 35.76 42.25
CA ALA A 89 17.24 34.98 41.20
C ALA A 89 18.20 34.86 40.01
N PHE A 90 18.37 33.64 39.52
CA PHE A 90 19.16 33.37 38.33
C PHE A 90 18.42 33.85 37.06
N ASP A 91 17.09 33.77 37.07
CA ASP A 91 16.20 34.25 36.00
C ASP A 91 15.03 35.03 36.63
N ALA A 92 15.24 36.32 36.92
CA ALA A 92 14.21 37.18 37.50
C ALA A 92 13.09 37.47 36.49
N TYR A 93 11.87 37.72 36.99
CA TYR A 93 10.75 38.16 36.15
C TYR A 93 11.18 39.38 35.31
N PRO A 94 11.12 39.33 33.96
CA PRO A 94 10.21 38.54 33.10
C PRO A 94 10.76 37.22 32.48
N PHE A 95 11.70 36.52 33.13
CA PHE A 95 12.22 35.20 32.71
C PHE A 95 12.85 35.15 31.31
N ILE A 96 13.90 35.95 31.07
CA ILE A 96 14.56 36.04 29.75
C ILE A 96 15.23 34.72 29.36
N LEU A 97 15.90 34.04 30.30
CA LEU A 97 16.64 32.81 29.99
C LEU A 97 15.69 31.67 29.62
N LEU A 98 14.61 31.50 30.40
CA LEU A 98 13.57 30.52 30.10
C LEU A 98 12.97 30.75 28.70
N ASN A 99 12.61 32.00 28.38
CA ASN A 99 12.05 32.36 27.07
C ASN A 99 13.03 32.10 25.92
N LEU A 100 14.31 32.39 26.11
CA LEU A 100 15.34 32.11 25.10
C LEU A 100 15.45 30.61 24.81
N ILE A 101 15.54 29.79 25.85
CA ILE A 101 15.67 28.33 25.72
C ILE A 101 14.42 27.74 25.05
N LEU A 102 13.23 28.13 25.49
CA LEU A 102 11.95 27.69 24.90
C LEU A 102 11.87 28.03 23.41
N SER A 103 12.28 29.25 23.03
CA SER A 103 12.28 29.70 21.64
C SER A 103 13.27 28.89 20.78
N CYS A 104 14.47 28.61 21.29
CA CYS A 104 15.45 27.77 20.59
C CYS A 104 14.94 26.33 20.39
N ILE A 105 14.32 25.74 21.42
CA ILE A 105 13.74 24.39 21.33
C ILE A 105 12.62 24.36 20.28
N ALA A 106 11.69 25.32 20.34
CA ALA A 106 10.56 25.41 19.41
C ALA A 106 11.03 25.59 17.95
N ALA A 107 12.06 26.42 17.72
CA ALA A 107 12.62 26.66 16.38
C ALA A 107 13.19 25.38 15.74
N ILE A 108 13.85 24.52 16.53
CA ILE A 108 14.41 23.25 16.04
C ILE A 108 13.32 22.17 15.94
N GLN A 109 12.27 22.26 16.74
CA GLN A 109 11.19 21.28 16.80
C GLN A 109 10.39 21.21 15.50
N ALA A 110 10.03 22.35 14.88
CA ALA A 110 9.21 22.36 13.67
C ALA A 110 9.87 21.62 12.47
N PRO A 111 11.16 21.84 12.14
CA PRO A 111 11.86 21.06 11.11
C PRO A 111 11.96 19.58 11.43
N ILE A 112 12.21 19.20 12.69
CA ILE A 112 12.30 17.78 13.09
C ILE A 112 10.95 17.08 12.92
N ILE A 113 9.86 17.74 13.35
CA ILE A 113 8.50 17.23 13.15
C ILE A 113 8.21 17.10 11.65
N MET A 114 8.51 18.12 10.86
CA MET A 114 8.27 18.12 9.40
C MET A 114 9.10 17.02 8.69
N MET A 115 10.36 16.82 9.09
CA MET A 115 11.17 15.71 8.55
C MET A 115 10.60 14.35 8.92
N SER A 116 10.08 14.20 10.15
CA SER A 116 9.42 12.97 10.58
C SER A 116 8.12 12.73 9.83
N GLN A 117 7.34 13.78 9.57
CA GLN A 117 6.10 13.75 8.81
C GLN A 117 6.35 13.37 7.35
N ASN A 118 7.23 14.09 6.63
CA ASN A 118 7.57 13.78 5.24
C ASN A 118 7.99 12.32 5.05
N ARG A 119 8.74 11.77 6.01
CA ARG A 119 9.14 10.35 5.98
C ARG A 119 7.96 9.40 6.22
N GLN A 120 7.07 9.74 7.16
CA GLN A 120 5.89 8.92 7.44
C GLN A 120 4.93 8.92 6.23
N GLU A 121 4.73 10.08 5.61
CA GLU A 121 3.98 10.23 4.36
C GLU A 121 4.57 9.40 3.23
N GLU A 122 5.90 9.37 3.08
CA GLU A 122 6.55 8.55 2.05
C GLU A 122 6.31 7.05 2.29
N LYS A 123 6.38 6.59 3.55
CA LYS A 123 6.05 5.21 3.90
C LYS A 123 4.59 4.89 3.58
N ASP A 124 3.68 5.79 3.92
CA ASP A 124 2.25 5.61 3.70
C ASP A 124 1.90 5.66 2.20
N ARG A 125 2.60 6.48 1.42
CA ARG A 125 2.53 6.48 -0.06
C ARG A 125 3.00 5.16 -0.66
N LEU A 126 4.12 4.61 -0.18
CA LEU A 126 4.61 3.32 -0.66
C LEU A 126 3.66 2.17 -0.28
N ARG A 127 3.04 2.22 0.89
CA ARG A 127 1.99 1.28 1.30
C ARG A 127 0.76 1.38 0.39
N SER A 128 0.25 2.58 0.16
CA SER A 128 -0.93 2.77 -0.70
C SER A 128 -0.67 2.29 -2.13
N LEU A 129 0.53 2.50 -2.68
CA LEU A 129 0.93 1.96 -3.98
C LEU A 129 0.99 0.43 -4.02
N ASN A 130 1.43 -0.21 -2.93
CA ASN A 130 1.48 -1.67 -2.82
C ASN A 130 0.06 -2.26 -2.69
N ASP A 131 -0.79 -1.62 -1.91
CA ASP A 131 -2.20 -1.99 -1.75
C ASP A 131 -2.94 -1.82 -3.09
N TYR A 132 -2.72 -0.72 -3.80
CA TYR A 132 -3.25 -0.49 -5.14
C TYR A 132 -2.87 -1.62 -6.11
N LYS A 133 -1.60 -2.02 -6.14
CA LYS A 133 -1.13 -3.14 -7.00
C LYS A 133 -1.79 -4.47 -6.62
N THR A 134 -1.99 -4.72 -5.34
CA THR A 134 -2.66 -5.93 -4.85
C THR A 134 -4.13 -5.94 -5.23
N ASN A 135 -4.80 -4.79 -5.13
CA ASN A 135 -6.19 -4.64 -5.55
C ASN A 135 -6.34 -4.84 -7.05
N LEU A 136 -5.50 -4.20 -7.87
CA LEU A 136 -5.52 -4.38 -9.33
C LEU A 136 -5.29 -5.84 -9.72
N LYS A 137 -4.34 -6.53 -9.06
CA LYS A 137 -4.14 -7.97 -9.27
C LYS A 137 -5.41 -8.77 -8.94
N SER A 138 -6.07 -8.44 -7.84
CA SER A 138 -7.29 -9.13 -7.41
C SER A 138 -8.44 -8.87 -8.39
N GLU A 139 -8.57 -7.65 -8.89
CA GLU A 139 -9.55 -7.27 -9.92
C GLU A 139 -9.37 -8.09 -11.20
N ILE A 140 -8.14 -8.17 -11.73
CA ILE A 140 -7.83 -8.97 -12.94
C ILE A 140 -8.15 -10.45 -12.72
N ILE A 141 -7.78 -11.02 -11.56
CA ILE A 141 -8.07 -12.42 -11.24
C ILE A 141 -9.58 -12.68 -11.15
N ILE A 142 -10.33 -11.76 -10.54
CA ILE A 142 -11.79 -11.86 -10.43
C ILE A 142 -12.43 -11.78 -11.82
N GLU A 143 -11.95 -10.88 -12.67
CA GLU A 143 -12.45 -10.76 -14.05
C GLU A 143 -12.19 -12.04 -14.86
N ASP A 144 -10.98 -12.61 -14.80
CA ASP A 144 -10.67 -13.88 -15.46
C ASP A 144 -11.53 -15.04 -14.91
N LEU A 145 -11.68 -15.10 -13.57
CA LEU A 145 -12.51 -16.10 -12.93
C LEU A 145 -13.98 -15.99 -13.37
N HIS A 146 -14.50 -14.76 -13.48
CA HIS A 146 -15.85 -14.50 -13.97
C HIS A 146 -16.03 -15.00 -15.40
N ARG A 147 -15.11 -14.64 -16.32
CA ARG A 147 -15.13 -15.11 -17.71
C ARG A 147 -15.07 -16.64 -17.81
N LYS A 148 -14.27 -17.30 -16.98
CA LYS A 148 -14.18 -18.77 -16.93
C LYS A 148 -15.46 -19.40 -16.40
N LEU A 149 -16.08 -18.79 -15.39
CA LEU A 149 -17.35 -19.24 -14.83
C LEU A 149 -18.47 -19.15 -15.87
N ASP A 150 -18.55 -18.06 -16.64
CA ASP A 150 -19.52 -17.91 -17.73
C ASP A 150 -19.36 -19.01 -18.79
N LYS A 151 -18.12 -19.30 -19.22
CA LYS A 151 -17.84 -20.39 -20.18
C LYS A 151 -18.27 -21.76 -19.65
N ILE A 152 -18.07 -22.01 -18.36
CA ILE A 152 -18.51 -23.27 -17.71
C ILE A 152 -20.04 -23.35 -17.72
N LEU A 153 -20.73 -22.25 -17.39
CA LEU A 153 -22.19 -22.20 -17.41
C LEU A 153 -22.76 -22.44 -18.80
N GLU A 154 -22.20 -21.80 -19.84
CA GLU A 154 -22.59 -22.03 -21.24
C GLU A 154 -22.39 -23.50 -21.64
N THR A 155 -21.26 -24.09 -21.26
CA THR A 155 -20.97 -25.50 -21.54
C THR A 155 -21.96 -26.42 -20.84
N GLN A 156 -22.30 -26.14 -19.57
CA GLN A 156 -23.31 -26.91 -18.84
C GLN A 156 -24.69 -26.82 -19.48
N GLU A 157 -25.09 -25.63 -19.94
CA GLU A 157 -26.36 -25.44 -20.64
C GLU A 157 -26.42 -26.26 -21.93
N MET A 158 -25.36 -26.23 -22.74
CA MET A 158 -25.26 -27.03 -23.97
C MET A 158 -25.33 -28.53 -23.68
N LEU A 159 -24.63 -29.02 -22.64
CA LEU A 159 -24.67 -30.42 -22.24
C LEU A 159 -26.08 -30.84 -21.78
N LEU A 160 -26.75 -30.01 -20.99
CA LEU A 160 -28.12 -30.28 -20.55
C LEU A 160 -29.12 -30.32 -21.72
N GLN A 161 -28.99 -29.40 -22.68
CA GLN A 161 -29.80 -29.41 -23.90
C GLN A 161 -29.53 -30.67 -24.74
N GLY A 162 -28.26 -31.10 -24.85
CA GLY A 162 -27.89 -32.35 -25.53
C GLY A 162 -28.54 -33.57 -24.87
N LEU A 163 -28.40 -33.70 -23.55
CA LEU A 163 -29.01 -34.79 -22.77
C LEU A 163 -30.55 -34.81 -22.90
N ALA A 164 -31.20 -33.64 -22.89
CA ALA A 164 -32.65 -33.54 -23.08
C ALA A 164 -33.08 -34.00 -24.49
N LYS A 165 -32.28 -33.68 -25.51
CA LYS A 165 -32.55 -34.06 -26.90
C LYS A 165 -32.36 -35.56 -27.12
N ASP A 166 -31.32 -36.15 -26.53
CA ASP A 166 -31.06 -37.59 -26.58
C ASP A 166 -32.17 -38.37 -25.86
N ALA A 167 -32.61 -37.90 -24.69
CA ALA A 167 -33.74 -38.49 -23.96
C ALA A 167 -35.04 -38.48 -24.79
N ALA A 168 -35.32 -37.38 -25.51
CA ALA A 168 -36.48 -37.28 -26.39
C ALA A 168 -36.39 -38.16 -27.64
N GLN A 169 -35.19 -38.54 -28.09
CA GLN A 169 -34.99 -39.47 -29.22
C GLN A 169 -35.16 -40.93 -28.79
N THR A 170 -34.74 -41.28 -27.57
CA THR A 170 -34.96 -42.63 -27.02
C THR A 170 -36.44 -42.93 -26.76
N ASP A 171 -37.24 -41.94 -26.35
CA ASP A 171 -38.68 -42.09 -26.05
C ASP A 171 -39.55 -42.23 -27.32
N ASN A 172 -39.03 -41.83 -28.49
CA ASN A 172 -39.73 -41.95 -29.79
C ASN A 172 -39.36 -43.24 -30.56
N ALA A 173 -38.43 -44.04 -30.02
CA ALA A 173 -37.94 -45.29 -30.63
C ALA A 173 -38.51 -46.56 -29.97
N GLU A 174 -39.23 -46.42 -28.85
CA GLU A 174 -40.08 -47.46 -28.23
C GLU A 174 -41.56 -47.27 -28.64
#